data_AF-A0A7Y2YQW7-F1
#
_entry.id   AF-A0A7Y2YQW7-F1
#
_cell.length_a   1.000
_cell.length_b   1.000
_cell.length_c   1.000
_cell.angle_alpha   90.00
_cell.angle_beta   90.00
_cell.angle_gamma   90.00
#
_symmetry.space_group_name_H-M   'P 1'
#
loop_
_entity.id
_entity.type
_entity.pdbx_description
1 polymer ?
#
loop_
_entity_poly.entity_id
_entity_poly.type
_entity_poly.pdbx_seq_one_letter_code
_entity_poly.pdbx_strand_id
1 'polypeptide(L)'
;LFHKEREADSIFNSIEDNYLKAKSIADSSTSHPTVLSGALHKEVWYLPYGNSPEGQMLKDANVNYLWQKTEGTGSIGLSFETVYNVAKDADIWISPSYYSSYEQLKAANELYTNFEAFKSKSIYSFVNTTGDAGGVLYYELGICRPDLVLKDLIKIAHPTLLPKYKLTFFKPLP
;
A
#
# COMPACT_ATOMS: atom_id res chain seq x y z
N LEU A 1 -25.13 -21.13 5.12
CA LEU A 1 -24.73 -21.15 6.55
C LEU A 1 -25.54 -20.21 7.45
N PHE A 2 -25.90 -19.00 6.99
CA PHE A 2 -26.73 -18.06 7.78
C PHE A 2 -28.02 -17.57 7.07
N HIS A 3 -28.33 -18.08 5.87
CA HIS A 3 -29.49 -17.67 5.05
C HIS A 3 -29.60 -16.15 4.76
N LYS A 4 -28.46 -15.46 4.75
CA LYS A 4 -28.33 -14.01 4.49
C LYS A 4 -27.76 -13.69 3.10
N GLU A 5 -27.98 -14.57 2.14
CA GLU A 5 -27.41 -14.47 0.79
C GLU A 5 -27.73 -13.13 0.14
N ARG A 6 -28.99 -12.68 0.17
CA ARG A 6 -29.39 -11.37 -0.38
C ARG A 6 -28.68 -10.17 0.28
N GLU A 7 -28.45 -10.21 1.58
CA GLU A 7 -27.71 -9.15 2.29
C GLU A 7 -26.23 -9.17 1.91
N ALA A 8 -25.63 -10.36 1.86
CA ALA A 8 -24.24 -10.56 1.47
C ALA A 8 -24.00 -10.12 0.01
N ASP A 9 -24.88 -10.49 -0.91
CA ASP A 9 -24.80 -10.13 -2.33
C ASP A 9 -24.89 -8.61 -2.51
N SER A 10 -25.80 -7.95 -1.79
CA SER A 10 -25.95 -6.49 -1.84
C SER A 10 -24.69 -5.76 -1.38
N ILE A 11 -24.08 -6.22 -0.28
CA ILE A 11 -22.83 -5.65 0.26
C ILE A 11 -21.68 -5.90 -0.72
N PHE A 12 -21.56 -7.14 -1.23
CA PHE A 12 -20.52 -7.52 -2.19
C PHE A 12 -20.60 -6.67 -3.45
N ASN A 13 -21.78 -6.59 -4.09
CA ASN A 13 -21.98 -5.83 -5.32
C ASN A 13 -21.65 -4.34 -5.13
N SER A 14 -22.00 -3.77 -3.98
CA SER A 14 -21.64 -2.38 -3.66
C SER A 14 -20.13 -2.18 -3.53
N ILE A 15 -19.42 -3.13 -2.90
CA ILE A 15 -17.96 -3.09 -2.76
C ILE A 15 -17.29 -3.26 -4.13
N GLU A 16 -17.76 -4.21 -4.94
CA GLU A 16 -17.27 -4.44 -6.30
C GLU A 16 -17.45 -3.20 -7.18
N ASP A 17 -18.66 -2.62 -7.20
CA ASP A 17 -18.94 -1.38 -7.93
C ASP A 17 -18.01 -0.24 -7.50
N ASN A 18 -17.79 -0.10 -6.19
CA ASN A 18 -16.90 0.93 -5.64
C ASN A 18 -15.44 0.72 -6.04
N TYR A 19 -15.00 -0.54 -6.08
CA TYR A 19 -13.66 -0.92 -6.49
C TYR A 19 -13.44 -0.62 -7.98
N LEU A 20 -14.33 -1.11 -8.84
CA LEU A 20 -14.24 -0.92 -10.30
C LEU A 20 -14.29 0.57 -10.69
N LYS A 21 -15.14 1.36 -10.02
CA LYS A 21 -15.16 2.82 -10.20
C LYS A 21 -13.84 3.47 -9.78
N ALA A 22 -13.27 3.07 -8.65
CA ALA A 22 -12.00 3.61 -8.18
C ALA A 22 -10.86 3.29 -9.14
N LYS A 23 -10.77 2.04 -9.61
CA LYS A 23 -9.81 1.61 -10.64
C LYS A 23 -9.94 2.43 -11.93
N SER A 24 -11.16 2.58 -12.45
CA SER A 24 -11.39 3.40 -13.65
C SER A 24 -10.98 4.86 -13.47
N ILE A 25 -11.11 5.41 -12.26
CA ILE A 25 -10.60 6.75 -11.95
C ILE A 25 -9.06 6.75 -11.98
N ALA A 26 -8.40 5.77 -11.37
CA ALA A 26 -6.95 5.64 -11.38
C ALA A 26 -6.38 5.55 -12.81
N ASP A 27 -7.02 4.75 -13.67
CA ASP A 27 -6.65 4.55 -15.08
C ASP A 27 -6.73 5.84 -15.92
N SER A 28 -7.43 6.87 -15.44
CA SER A 28 -7.46 8.19 -16.10
C SER A 28 -6.20 9.04 -15.85
N SER A 29 -5.33 8.62 -14.91
CA SER A 29 -4.06 9.29 -14.64
C SER A 29 -3.07 9.07 -15.77
N THR A 30 -2.39 10.15 -16.18
CA THR A 30 -1.23 10.06 -17.07
C THR A 30 0.09 9.87 -16.30
N SER A 31 0.12 10.16 -15.00
CA SER A 31 1.28 9.93 -14.14
C SER A 31 1.20 8.54 -13.50
N HIS A 32 2.36 7.91 -13.32
CA HIS A 32 2.51 6.59 -12.70
C HIS A 32 3.70 6.66 -11.74
N PRO A 33 3.52 7.21 -10.52
CA PRO A 33 4.63 7.36 -9.58
C PRO A 33 5.22 5.99 -9.25
N THR A 34 6.53 5.97 -9.04
CA THR A 34 7.25 4.76 -8.65
C THR A 34 7.00 4.43 -7.19
N VAL A 35 6.69 3.15 -6.92
CA VAL A 35 6.34 2.69 -5.57
C VAL A 35 7.30 1.60 -5.11
N LEU A 36 7.87 1.81 -3.92
CA LEU A 36 8.53 0.82 -3.09
C LEU A 36 7.56 0.32 -2.01
N SER A 37 7.66 -0.95 -1.63
CA SER A 37 6.89 -1.54 -0.53
C SER A 37 7.77 -2.35 0.40
N GLY A 38 7.34 -2.47 1.66
CA GLY A 38 7.97 -3.35 2.64
C GLY A 38 9.23 -2.77 3.26
N ALA A 39 9.91 -3.54 4.09
CA ALA A 39 11.15 -3.17 4.76
C ALA A 39 11.91 -4.42 5.20
N LEU A 40 13.11 -4.24 5.77
CA LEU A 40 13.86 -5.32 6.40
C LEU A 40 13.09 -5.93 7.58
N HIS A 41 13.07 -7.26 7.62
CA HIS A 41 12.88 -8.05 8.82
C HIS A 41 14.16 -8.86 9.04
N LYS A 42 14.95 -8.45 10.05
CA LYS A 42 16.35 -8.88 10.21
C LYS A 42 17.17 -8.50 8.96
N GLU A 43 17.71 -9.46 8.23
CA GLU A 43 18.57 -9.24 7.06
C GLU A 43 17.83 -9.33 5.72
N VAL A 44 16.54 -9.68 5.74
CA VAL A 44 15.74 -9.91 4.53
C VAL A 44 14.70 -8.81 4.38
N TRP A 45 14.68 -8.15 3.22
CA TRP A 45 13.63 -7.23 2.85
C TRP A 45 12.47 -8.00 2.23
N TYR A 46 11.30 -7.91 2.85
CA TYR A 46 10.08 -8.54 2.32
C TYR A 46 9.21 -7.51 1.61
N LEU A 47 8.83 -7.81 0.37
CA LEU A 47 7.92 -7.00 -0.44
C LEU A 47 7.02 -7.90 -1.29
N PRO A 48 5.82 -7.45 -1.70
CA PRO A 48 4.87 -8.31 -2.42
C PRO A 48 5.36 -8.73 -3.80
N TYR A 49 5.03 -9.95 -4.23
CA TYR A 49 5.19 -10.30 -5.65
C TYR A 49 4.26 -9.45 -6.53
N GLY A 50 4.63 -9.21 -7.79
CA GLY A 50 3.85 -8.41 -8.72
C GLY A 50 2.45 -8.98 -9.01
N ASN A 51 2.33 -10.30 -9.03
CA ASN A 51 1.07 -11.03 -9.20
C ASN A 51 0.35 -11.40 -7.88
N SER A 52 0.84 -10.94 -6.73
CA SER A 52 0.16 -11.12 -5.44
C SER A 52 -1.08 -10.21 -5.33
N PRO A 53 -2.01 -10.44 -4.37
CA PRO A 53 -3.12 -9.53 -4.13
C PRO A 53 -2.68 -8.07 -3.88
N GLU A 54 -1.61 -7.86 -3.11
CA GLU A 54 -1.04 -6.52 -2.87
C GLU A 54 -0.40 -5.94 -4.13
N GLY A 55 0.31 -6.77 -4.92
CA GLY A 55 0.86 -6.36 -6.22
C GLY A 55 -0.22 -5.94 -7.21
N GLN A 56 -1.32 -6.70 -7.26
CA GLN A 56 -2.49 -6.39 -8.07
C GLN A 56 -3.18 -5.11 -7.60
N MET A 57 -3.26 -4.87 -6.28
CA MET A 57 -3.81 -3.63 -5.73
C MET A 57 -2.98 -2.40 -6.15
N LEU A 58 -1.65 -2.50 -6.13
CA LEU A 58 -0.76 -1.43 -6.61
C LEU A 58 -0.93 -1.20 -8.11
N LYS A 59 -1.04 -2.28 -8.90
CA LYS A 59 -1.33 -2.18 -10.33
C LYS A 59 -2.65 -1.46 -10.60
N ASP A 60 -3.71 -1.82 -9.87
CA ASP A 60 -5.03 -1.22 -10.04
C ASP A 60 -5.12 0.22 -9.50
N ALA A 61 -4.18 0.62 -8.63
CA ALA A 61 -4.00 2.00 -8.20
C ALA A 61 -3.28 2.87 -9.25
N ASN A 62 -2.93 2.28 -10.41
CA ASN A 62 -2.23 2.90 -11.53
C ASN A 62 -0.84 3.48 -11.19
N VAL A 63 -0.09 2.77 -10.35
CA VAL A 63 1.30 3.12 -10.00
C VAL A 63 2.32 2.26 -10.74
N ASN A 64 3.57 2.74 -10.80
CA ASN A 64 4.70 1.94 -11.27
C ASN A 64 5.35 1.20 -10.08
N TYR A 65 4.79 0.04 -9.70
CA TYR A 65 5.39 -0.80 -8.68
C TYR A 65 6.69 -1.44 -9.18
N LEU A 66 7.80 -1.24 -8.46
CA LEU A 66 9.15 -1.58 -8.95
C LEU A 66 9.40 -3.08 -9.13
N TRP A 67 8.59 -3.95 -8.50
CA TRP A 67 8.63 -5.40 -8.67
C TRP A 67 7.39 -5.98 -9.37
N GLN A 68 6.63 -5.16 -10.11
CA GLN A 68 5.38 -5.57 -10.79
C GLN A 68 5.52 -6.76 -11.75
N LYS A 69 6.73 -7.06 -12.24
CA LYS A 69 7.00 -8.17 -13.17
C LYS A 69 7.39 -9.49 -12.47
N THR A 70 7.42 -9.52 -11.15
CA THR A 70 7.75 -10.74 -10.39
C THR A 70 6.52 -11.63 -10.22
N GLU A 71 6.75 -12.95 -10.17
CA GLU A 71 5.70 -13.96 -10.02
C GLU A 71 5.96 -14.83 -8.79
N GLY A 72 4.93 -15.03 -7.97
CA GLY A 72 4.97 -15.88 -6.78
C GLY A 72 3.69 -15.76 -5.95
N THR A 73 3.76 -16.14 -4.68
CA THR A 73 2.66 -15.99 -3.72
C THR A 73 3.15 -15.23 -2.50
N GLY A 74 2.34 -14.29 -1.99
CA GLY A 74 2.72 -13.48 -0.84
C GLY A 74 3.89 -12.55 -1.15
N SER A 75 5.00 -12.73 -0.42
CA SER A 75 6.17 -11.83 -0.49
C SER A 75 7.42 -12.50 -1.07
N ILE A 76 8.22 -11.72 -1.79
CA ILE A 76 9.60 -12.04 -2.15
C ILE A 76 10.54 -11.51 -1.06
N GLY A 77 11.59 -12.28 -0.75
CA GLY A 77 12.68 -11.89 0.13
C GLY A 77 13.91 -11.46 -0.68
N LEU A 78 14.39 -10.25 -0.44
CA LEU A 78 15.54 -9.66 -1.14
C LEU A 78 16.57 -9.09 -0.15
N SER A 79 17.81 -8.87 -0.61
CA SER A 79 18.81 -8.14 0.18
C SER A 79 18.52 -6.63 0.16
N PHE A 80 19.04 -5.90 1.16
CA PHE A 80 18.95 -4.45 1.19
C PHE A 80 19.54 -3.81 -0.07
N GLU A 81 20.72 -4.26 -0.51
CA GLU A 81 21.44 -3.72 -1.67
C GLU A 81 20.63 -3.91 -2.95
N THR A 82 19.97 -5.07 -3.09
CA THR A 82 19.10 -5.36 -4.24
C THR A 82 17.94 -4.38 -4.29
N VAL A 83 17.30 -4.13 -3.15
CA VAL A 83 16.18 -3.17 -3.06
C VAL A 83 16.67 -1.75 -3.29
N TYR A 84 17.76 -1.34 -2.62
CA TYR A 84 18.30 0.00 -2.72
C TYR A 84 18.74 0.34 -4.15
N ASN A 85 19.38 -0.58 -4.86
CA ASN A 85 19.81 -0.37 -6.25
C ASN A 85 18.63 -0.09 -7.20
N VAL A 86 17.45 -0.65 -6.94
CA VAL A 86 16.25 -0.48 -7.77
C VAL A 86 15.40 0.71 -7.29
N ALA A 87 15.29 0.91 -5.98
CA ALA A 87 14.24 1.73 -5.39
C ALA A 87 14.74 2.98 -4.64
N LYS A 88 16.04 3.27 -4.62
CA LYS A 88 16.59 4.46 -3.97
C LYS A 88 15.90 5.77 -4.41
N ASP A 89 15.46 5.83 -5.66
CA ASP A 89 14.84 7.01 -6.27
C ASP A 89 13.30 6.90 -6.33
N ALA A 90 12.69 5.95 -5.61
CA ALA A 90 11.23 5.75 -5.61
C ALA A 90 10.50 6.98 -5.05
N ASP A 91 9.40 7.37 -5.71
CA ASP A 91 8.58 8.52 -5.34
C ASP A 91 7.82 8.30 -4.02
N ILE A 92 7.36 7.07 -3.80
CA ILE A 92 6.50 6.71 -2.68
C ILE A 92 6.98 5.39 -2.06
N TRP A 93 6.96 5.33 -0.73
CA TRP A 93 7.22 4.10 0.03
C TRP A 93 6.00 3.71 0.87
N ILE A 94 5.42 2.54 0.56
CA ILE A 94 4.22 2.01 1.21
C ILE A 94 4.59 0.93 2.24
N SER A 95 4.00 1.05 3.43
CA SER A 95 4.04 0.09 4.54
C SER A 95 5.42 -0.53 4.78
N PRO A 96 6.39 0.27 5.24
CA PRO A 96 7.69 -0.25 5.62
C PRO A 96 7.59 -1.03 6.93
N SER A 97 7.11 -2.28 6.87
CA SER A 97 6.91 -3.12 8.05
C SER A 97 6.05 -2.41 9.12
N TYR A 98 6.36 -2.61 10.40
CA TYR A 98 5.62 -2.09 11.54
C TYR A 98 6.16 -0.78 12.13
N TYR A 99 6.91 0.00 11.34
CA TYR A 99 7.42 1.30 11.79
C TYR A 99 6.33 2.38 11.70
N SER A 100 6.12 3.10 12.80
CA SER A 100 5.05 4.10 12.94
C SER A 100 5.52 5.54 12.73
N SER A 101 6.82 5.81 12.55
CA SER A 101 7.37 7.16 12.30
C SER A 101 8.68 7.13 11.49
N TYR A 102 9.07 8.29 10.93
CA TYR A 102 10.39 8.45 10.30
C TYR A 102 11.54 8.18 11.27
N GLU A 103 11.34 8.53 12.55
CA GLU A 103 12.33 8.35 13.60
C GLU A 103 12.58 6.87 13.88
N GLN A 104 11.52 6.05 13.94
CA GLN A 104 11.63 4.60 14.07
C GLN A 104 12.31 3.96 12.86
N LEU A 105 11.98 4.41 11.65
CA LEU A 105 12.66 3.93 10.43
C LEU A 105 14.15 4.21 10.47
N LYS A 106 14.55 5.45 10.78
CA LYS A 106 15.95 5.83 10.89
C LYS A 106 16.68 5.04 11.97
N ALA A 107 16.05 4.85 13.13
CA ALA A 107 16.62 4.09 14.24
C ALA A 107 16.78 2.61 13.90
N ALA A 108 15.87 2.05 13.09
CA ALA A 108 15.95 0.66 12.65
C ALA A 108 17.08 0.42 11.65
N ASN A 109 17.27 1.35 10.69
CA ASN A 109 18.39 1.32 9.76
C ASN A 109 18.65 2.72 9.21
N GLU A 110 19.82 3.29 9.52
CA GLU A 110 20.19 4.62 9.05
C GLU A 110 20.22 4.72 7.52
N LEU A 111 20.49 3.61 6.82
CA LEU A 111 20.49 3.57 5.35
C LEU A 111 19.10 3.83 4.74
N TYR A 112 18.00 3.69 5.51
CA TYR A 112 16.67 4.08 5.05
C TYR A 112 16.56 5.58 4.75
N THR A 113 17.41 6.40 5.37
CA THR A 113 17.45 7.85 5.11
C THR A 113 17.96 8.19 3.71
N ASN A 114 18.56 7.23 3.00
CA ASN A 114 19.10 7.42 1.66
C ASN A 114 18.05 7.30 0.55
N PHE A 115 16.85 6.78 0.83
CA PHE A 115 15.75 6.70 -0.14
C PHE A 115 15.10 8.07 -0.36
N GLU A 116 14.78 8.41 -1.60
CA GLU A 116 14.12 9.68 -1.94
C GLU A 116 12.74 9.80 -1.27
N ALA A 117 11.94 8.73 -1.20
CA ALA A 117 10.70 8.72 -0.43
C ALA A 117 10.87 9.10 1.06
N PHE A 118 12.02 8.77 1.67
CA PHE A 118 12.32 9.19 3.04
C PHE A 118 12.60 10.69 3.12
N LYS A 119 13.42 11.20 2.19
CA LYS A 119 13.84 12.61 2.13
C LYS A 119 12.67 13.53 1.77
N SER A 120 11.83 13.12 0.82
CA SER A 120 10.65 13.86 0.34
C SER A 120 9.43 13.75 1.25
N LYS A 121 9.54 12.99 2.34
CA LYS A 121 8.46 12.72 3.30
C LYS A 121 7.24 12.03 2.67
N SER A 122 7.49 11.11 1.74
CA SER A 122 6.48 10.35 0.98
C SER A 122 6.43 8.87 1.42
N ILE A 123 6.31 8.65 2.73
CA ILE A 123 6.16 7.31 3.32
C ILE A 123 4.79 7.21 4.01
N TYR A 124 4.04 6.15 3.67
CA TYR A 124 2.70 5.90 4.19
C TYR A 124 2.62 4.51 4.79
N SER A 125 1.97 4.38 5.93
CA SER A 125 1.80 3.09 6.61
C SER A 125 0.40 2.93 7.16
N PHE A 126 -0.11 1.71 7.13
CA PHE A 126 -1.38 1.36 7.75
C PHE A 126 -1.29 1.20 9.27
N VAL A 127 -0.09 1.05 9.83
CA VAL A 127 0.08 0.72 11.27
C VAL A 127 -0.36 1.85 12.20
N ASN A 128 -0.45 3.06 11.69
CA ASN A 128 -0.90 4.25 12.41
C ASN A 128 -2.44 4.38 12.45
N THR A 129 -3.15 3.39 11.90
CA THR A 129 -4.61 3.35 11.89
C THR A 129 -5.09 2.15 12.69
N THR A 130 -5.38 2.40 13.96
CA THR A 130 -5.85 1.40 14.91
C THR A 130 -7.30 1.64 15.31
N GLY A 131 -8.02 0.57 15.64
CA GLY A 131 -9.33 0.64 16.28
C GLY A 131 -9.24 0.94 17.78
N ASP A 132 -10.39 1.00 18.45
CA ASP A 132 -10.50 1.37 19.87
C ASP A 132 -9.71 0.43 20.80
N ALA A 133 -9.57 -0.85 20.41
CA ALA A 133 -8.82 -1.86 21.15
C ALA A 133 -7.31 -1.90 20.80
N GLY A 134 -6.83 -1.02 19.92
CA GLY A 134 -5.43 -0.94 19.50
C GLY A 134 -5.04 -1.88 18.34
N GLY A 135 -5.98 -2.69 17.82
CA GLY A 135 -5.77 -3.51 16.64
C GLY A 135 -5.63 -2.67 15.36
N VAL A 136 -4.75 -3.06 14.45
CA VAL A 136 -4.52 -2.35 13.18
C VAL A 136 -5.67 -2.65 12.21
N LEU A 137 -6.46 -1.62 11.86
CA LEU A 137 -7.72 -1.78 11.11
C LEU A 137 -7.53 -2.40 9.72
N TYR A 138 -6.36 -2.23 9.11
CA TYR A 138 -6.06 -2.84 7.81
C TYR A 138 -6.18 -4.37 7.86
N TYR A 139 -5.70 -5.02 8.93
CA TYR A 139 -5.80 -6.49 9.06
C TYR A 139 -7.22 -6.96 9.40
N GLU A 140 -8.00 -6.12 10.07
CA GLU A 140 -9.37 -6.45 10.48
C GLU A 140 -10.39 -6.25 9.35
N LEU A 141 -10.21 -5.20 8.55
CA LEU A 141 -11.21 -4.74 7.59
C LEU A 141 -10.70 -4.66 6.15
N GLY A 142 -9.38 -4.56 5.91
CA GLY A 142 -8.82 -4.31 4.58
C GLY A 142 -9.22 -5.38 3.56
N ILE A 143 -9.23 -6.65 3.97
CA ILE A 143 -9.63 -7.76 3.10
C ILE A 143 -11.12 -7.73 2.74
N CYS A 144 -11.96 -7.19 3.65
CA CYS A 144 -13.40 -7.04 3.46
C CYS A 144 -13.77 -5.73 2.76
N ARG A 145 -12.84 -4.77 2.66
CA ARG A 145 -13.02 -3.45 2.04
C ARG A 145 -11.88 -3.13 1.06
N PRO A 146 -11.64 -3.98 0.04
CA PRO A 146 -10.61 -3.73 -0.96
C PRO A 146 -10.84 -2.43 -1.73
N ASP A 147 -12.10 -1.99 -1.85
CA ASP A 147 -12.47 -0.71 -2.43
C ASP A 147 -11.87 0.49 -1.69
N LEU A 148 -11.75 0.42 -0.36
CA LEU A 148 -11.14 1.47 0.45
C LEU A 148 -9.62 1.39 0.45
N VAL A 149 -9.05 0.18 0.47
CA VAL A 149 -7.60 -0.02 0.31
C VAL A 149 -7.13 0.58 -1.02
N LEU A 150 -7.86 0.28 -2.11
CA LEU A 150 -7.55 0.82 -3.42
C LEU A 150 -7.65 2.36 -3.45
N LYS A 151 -8.72 2.93 -2.91
CA LYS A 151 -8.91 4.39 -2.85
C LYS A 151 -7.82 5.10 -2.04
N ASP A 152 -7.30 4.48 -0.98
CA ASP A 152 -6.14 5.02 -0.24
C ASP A 152 -4.90 5.10 -1.12
N LEU A 153 -4.56 4.01 -1.80
CA LEU A 153 -3.38 3.96 -2.67
C LEU A 153 -3.51 4.95 -3.84
N ILE A 154 -4.69 5.05 -4.46
CA ILE A 154 -4.99 6.04 -5.50
C ILE A 154 -4.84 7.46 -4.95
N LYS A 155 -5.36 7.74 -3.75
CA LYS A 155 -5.27 9.08 -3.16
C LYS A 155 -3.83 9.47 -2.83
N ILE A 156 -3.01 8.50 -2.40
CA ILE A 156 -1.59 8.70 -2.13
C ILE A 156 -0.83 8.96 -3.45
N ALA A 157 -1.04 8.12 -4.47
CA ALA A 157 -0.34 8.21 -5.75
C ALA A 157 -0.81 9.36 -6.64
N HIS A 158 -2.10 9.69 -6.59
CA HIS A 158 -2.75 10.67 -7.45
C HIS A 158 -3.69 11.59 -6.62
N PRO A 159 -3.13 12.54 -5.84
CA PRO A 159 -3.89 13.32 -4.85
C PRO A 159 -5.10 14.09 -5.39
N THR A 160 -5.11 14.40 -6.68
CA THR A 160 -6.15 15.17 -7.38
C THR A 160 -7.34 14.33 -7.85
N LEU A 161 -7.19 13.01 -7.99
CA LEU A 161 -8.24 12.14 -8.56
C LEU A 161 -9.39 11.88 -7.58
N LEU A 162 -9.11 11.89 -6.28
CA LEU A 162 -10.09 11.69 -5.22
C LEU A 162 -10.08 12.88 -4.24
N PRO A 163 -10.47 14.10 -4.67
CA PRO A 163 -10.22 15.33 -3.92
C PRO A 163 -10.94 15.38 -2.56
N LYS A 164 -12.12 14.75 -2.46
CA LYS A 164 -12.94 14.70 -1.24
C LYS A 164 -12.70 13.45 -0.37
N TYR A 165 -11.94 12.49 -0.88
CA TYR A 165 -11.68 11.24 -0.16
C TYR A 165 -10.62 11.47 0.92
N LYS A 166 -10.85 10.88 2.10
CA LYS A 166 -9.90 10.82 3.21
C LYS A 166 -9.40 9.39 3.33
N LEU A 167 -8.11 9.25 3.61
CA LEU A 167 -7.50 7.94 3.78
C LEU A 167 -8.19 7.17 4.91
N THR A 168 -8.47 5.90 4.68
CA THR A 168 -9.15 5.01 5.63
C THR A 168 -8.16 4.20 6.46
N PHE A 169 -7.17 3.60 5.80
CA PHE A 169 -6.19 2.68 6.37
C PHE A 169 -4.80 3.28 6.44
N PHE A 170 -4.31 3.88 5.35
CA PHE A 170 -2.95 4.38 5.27
C PHE A 170 -2.86 5.80 5.82
N LYS A 171 -1.77 6.13 6.50
CA LYS A 171 -1.44 7.49 6.94
C LYS A 171 0.00 7.81 6.57
N PRO A 172 0.30 9.08 6.25
CA PRO A 172 1.69 9.51 6.18
C PRO A 172 2.35 9.27 7.53
N LEU A 173 3.63 8.88 7.52
CA LEU A 173 4.38 8.78 8.76
C LEU A 173 4.57 10.19 9.39
N PRO A 174 4.44 10.33 10.72
CA PRO A 174 4.87 11.51 11.44
C PRO A 174 6.41 11.60 11.52
#